data_AF-A0A182US73-F1
#
_entry.id   AF-A0A182US73-F1
#
_cell.length_a   1.000
_cell.length_b   1.000
_cell.length_c   1.000
_cell.angle_alpha   90.00
_cell.angle_beta   90.00
_cell.angle_gamma   90.00
#
_symmetry.space_group_name_H-M   'P 1'
#
loop_
_entity.id
_entity.type
_entity.pdbx_description
1 polymer ?
#
loop_
_entity_poly.entity_id
_entity_poly.type
_entity_poly.pdbx_seq_one_letter_code
_entity_poly.pdbx_strand_id
1 'polypeptide(L)'
;MSTANCASLTNLRELFLCGVEAVKPKSLFVGCHSSVSSVRESFLHDHKRYHVVGFGKAVLGMAVQLERHLGSRLSGGCISIPTGTGERFAGEAEFTLSPSTAIDVIECARNNLPDEGSLMAAKKIKQIAQSLTSDDVLCVLVSGGGSALLCLPKESITLEEKLQLIKSLATAGASIDELNYVRIALSEVKGGQLALAAEHAYRVYSYVISDIVGDPVALIASGPTVVQKGVAVNGKAKEILEKYGLWTMR
;
A
#
# COMPACT_ATOMS: atom_id res chain seq x y z
N MET A 1 -24.70 -32.75 29.58
CA MET A 1 -23.66 -32.62 28.53
C MET A 1 -23.82 -31.37 27.64
N SER A 2 -24.41 -30.26 28.11
CA SER A 2 -24.71 -29.08 27.26
C SER A 2 -23.86 -27.83 27.57
N THR A 3 -23.44 -27.64 28.82
CA THR A 3 -22.78 -26.40 29.28
C THR A 3 -21.26 -26.35 29.03
N ALA A 4 -20.56 -27.49 29.16
CA ALA A 4 -19.11 -27.56 28.93
C ALA A 4 -18.71 -27.31 27.46
N ASN A 5 -19.57 -27.68 26.51
CA ASN A 5 -19.34 -27.49 25.08
C ASN A 5 -19.60 -26.04 24.63
N CYS A 6 -20.41 -25.29 25.38
CA CYS A 6 -20.65 -23.87 25.13
C CYS A 6 -19.49 -23.01 25.66
N ALA A 7 -18.93 -23.35 26.82
CA ALA A 7 -17.77 -22.66 27.39
C ALA A 7 -16.51 -22.82 26.52
N SER A 8 -16.26 -24.02 25.97
CA SER A 8 -15.12 -24.25 25.07
C SER A 8 -15.22 -23.44 23.77
N LEU A 9 -16.41 -23.36 23.17
CA LEU A 9 -16.63 -22.56 21.96
C LEU A 9 -16.51 -21.05 22.21
N THR A 10 -16.97 -20.56 23.36
CA THR A 10 -16.79 -19.17 23.77
C THR A 10 -15.31 -18.84 23.93
N ASN A 11 -14.54 -19.69 24.61
CA ASN A 11 -13.10 -19.51 24.78
C ASN A 11 -12.36 -19.52 23.43
N LEU A 12 -12.74 -20.40 22.49
CA LEU A 12 -12.16 -20.42 21.15
C LEU A 12 -12.47 -19.14 20.35
N ARG A 13 -13.70 -18.61 20.45
CA ARG A 13 -14.07 -17.34 19.83
C ARG A 13 -13.29 -16.19 20.44
N GLU A 14 -13.13 -16.16 21.76
CA GLU A 14 -12.36 -15.13 22.45
C GLU A 14 -10.88 -15.17 22.02
N LEU A 15 -10.26 -16.35 21.97
CA LEU A 15 -8.89 -16.51 21.47
C LEU A 15 -8.74 -16.01 20.02
N PHE A 16 -9.70 -16.35 19.15
CA PHE A 16 -9.72 -15.85 17.77
C PHE A 16 -9.83 -14.32 17.71
N LEU A 17 -10.78 -13.74 18.46
CA LEU A 17 -10.98 -12.28 18.50
C LEU A 17 -9.77 -11.55 19.05
N CYS A 18 -9.12 -12.08 20.09
CA CYS A 18 -7.85 -11.54 20.60
C CYS A 18 -6.76 -11.56 19.52
N GLY A 19 -6.66 -12.65 18.75
CA GLY A 19 -5.74 -12.73 17.61
C GLY A 19 -6.01 -11.68 16.53
N VAL A 20 -7.29 -11.48 16.18
CA VAL A 20 -7.71 -10.44 15.21
C VAL A 20 -7.44 -9.03 15.74
N GLU A 21 -7.76 -8.78 17.01
CA GLU A 21 -7.58 -7.48 17.65
C GLU A 21 -6.10 -7.07 17.69
N ALA A 22 -5.20 -8.03 17.95
CA ALA A 22 -3.76 -7.79 18.02
C ALA A 22 -3.16 -7.27 16.69
N VAL A 23 -3.78 -7.60 15.56
CA VAL A 23 -3.33 -7.21 14.21
C VAL A 23 -4.13 -6.07 13.60
N LYS A 24 -5.07 -5.47 14.34
CA LYS A 24 -5.73 -4.24 13.90
C LYS A 24 -4.73 -3.07 13.89
N PRO A 25 -4.88 -2.09 12.96
CA PRO A 25 -3.98 -0.95 12.87
C PRO A 25 -3.73 -0.25 14.20
N LYS A 26 -4.78 0.03 14.99
CA LYS A 26 -4.66 0.65 16.32
C LYS A 26 -3.72 -0.12 17.25
N SER A 27 -3.96 -1.42 17.41
CA SER A 27 -3.14 -2.30 18.26
C SER A 27 -1.69 -2.38 17.77
N LEU A 28 -1.49 -2.47 16.45
CA LEU A 28 -0.15 -2.47 15.85
C LEU A 28 0.60 -1.17 16.11
N PHE A 29 -0.04 0.00 15.93
CA PHE A 29 0.59 1.28 16.19
C PHE A 29 0.96 1.45 17.68
N VAL A 30 0.07 1.08 18.60
CA VAL A 30 0.34 1.13 20.04
C VAL A 30 1.47 0.15 20.44
N GLY A 31 1.42 -1.08 19.94
CA GLY A 31 2.43 -2.12 20.22
C GLY A 31 3.79 -1.80 19.62
N CYS A 32 3.84 -1.37 18.36
CA CYS A 32 5.09 -1.04 17.69
C CYS A 32 5.73 0.24 18.25
N HIS A 33 4.93 1.25 18.61
CA HIS A 33 5.47 2.45 19.26
C HIS A 33 6.14 2.13 20.60
N SER A 34 5.61 1.18 21.38
CA SER A 34 6.22 0.78 22.65
C SER A 34 7.42 -0.16 22.49
N SER A 35 7.45 -0.97 21.44
CA SER A 35 8.38 -2.12 21.36
C SER A 35 9.42 -2.03 20.24
N VAL A 36 9.22 -1.19 19.21
CA VAL A 36 10.06 -1.14 18.00
C VAL A 36 10.72 0.23 17.88
N SER A 37 12.06 0.29 18.00
CA SER A 37 12.80 1.56 17.97
C SER A 37 12.64 2.32 16.66
N SER A 38 12.65 1.63 15.51
CA SER A 38 12.52 2.26 14.19
C SER A 38 11.18 2.96 13.97
N VAL A 39 10.09 2.46 14.58
CA VAL A 39 8.76 3.09 14.54
C VAL A 39 8.71 4.29 15.48
N ARG A 40 9.44 4.30 16.59
CA ARG A 40 9.56 5.52 17.41
C ARG A 40 10.38 6.58 16.69
N GLU A 41 11.53 6.18 16.16
CA GLU A 41 12.47 7.06 15.45
C GLU A 41 11.85 7.75 14.24
N SER A 42 10.83 7.17 13.62
CA SER A 42 10.12 7.81 12.51
C SER A 42 9.34 9.07 12.92
N PHE A 43 9.04 9.24 14.21
CA PHE A 43 8.28 10.38 14.73
C PHE A 43 9.11 11.43 15.46
N LEU A 44 10.43 11.22 15.59
CA LEU A 44 11.34 12.10 16.35
C LEU A 44 11.84 13.32 15.56
N HIS A 45 11.30 13.57 14.37
CA HIS A 45 11.73 14.70 13.52
C HIS A 45 10.84 15.92 13.76
N ASP A 46 10.89 16.48 14.97
CA ASP A 46 9.97 17.54 15.43
C ASP A 46 10.00 18.83 14.60
N HIS A 47 11.09 19.07 13.87
CA HIS A 47 11.24 20.22 12.99
C HIS A 47 10.83 19.95 11.53
N LYS A 48 10.28 18.75 11.24
CA LYS A 48 9.89 18.36 9.89
C LYS A 48 8.37 18.33 9.74
N ARG A 49 7.94 18.58 8.50
CA ARG A 49 6.56 18.38 8.06
C ARG A 49 6.38 16.93 7.65
N TYR A 50 5.24 16.34 7.97
CA TYR A 50 4.94 14.96 7.62
C TYR A 50 3.88 14.90 6.53
N HIS A 51 4.11 14.06 5.53
CA HIS A 51 3.14 13.72 4.49
C HIS A 51 2.80 12.24 4.55
N VAL A 52 1.52 11.90 4.44
CA VAL A 52 1.05 10.52 4.55
C VAL A 52 0.46 10.07 3.22
N VAL A 53 1.07 9.07 2.60
CA VAL A 53 0.51 8.40 1.42
C VAL A 53 0.21 6.95 1.73
N GLY A 54 -0.76 6.35 1.07
CA GLY A 54 -1.06 4.94 1.34
C GLY A 54 -1.98 4.27 0.34
N PHE A 55 -1.93 2.94 0.32
CA PHE A 55 -2.71 2.12 -0.59
C PHE A 55 -2.91 0.72 -0.01
N GLY A 56 -4.17 0.33 0.18
CA GLY A 56 -4.48 -0.98 0.77
C GLY A 56 -5.79 -1.03 1.55
N LYS A 57 -6.26 -2.25 1.83
CA LYS A 57 -7.50 -2.52 2.59
C LYS A 57 -7.49 -1.97 4.02
N ALA A 58 -6.35 -1.96 4.70
CA ALA A 58 -6.23 -1.53 6.10
C ALA A 58 -5.77 -0.07 6.23
N VAL A 59 -5.46 0.59 5.12
CA VAL A 59 -4.76 1.89 5.12
C VAL A 59 -5.59 3.00 5.76
N LEU A 60 -6.92 2.98 5.65
CA LEU A 60 -7.76 3.98 6.33
C LEU A 60 -7.52 3.96 7.85
N GLY A 61 -7.59 2.78 8.47
CA GLY A 61 -7.34 2.65 9.91
C GLY A 61 -5.90 3.01 10.30
N MET A 62 -4.92 2.71 9.44
CA MET A 62 -3.53 3.12 9.64
C MET A 62 -3.36 4.65 9.57
N ALA A 63 -4.00 5.30 8.61
CA ALA A 63 -3.95 6.74 8.41
C ALA A 63 -4.54 7.49 9.61
N VAL A 64 -5.64 6.99 10.18
CA VAL A 64 -6.25 7.54 11.41
C VAL A 64 -5.26 7.52 12.58
N GLN A 65 -4.48 6.45 12.74
CA GLN A 65 -3.48 6.41 13.81
C GLN A 65 -2.34 7.39 13.57
N LEU A 66 -1.85 7.51 12.33
CA LEU A 66 -0.81 8.48 12.00
C LEU A 66 -1.28 9.93 12.15
N GLU A 67 -2.50 10.24 11.71
CA GLU A 67 -3.06 11.58 11.88
C GLU A 67 -3.12 11.97 13.36
N ARG A 68 -3.62 11.08 14.22
CA ARG A 68 -3.68 11.31 15.67
C ARG A 68 -2.31 11.53 16.28
N HIS A 69 -1.31 10.77 15.83
CA HIS A 69 0.04 10.86 16.37
C HIS A 69 0.79 12.10 15.86
N LEU A 70 0.61 12.46 14.59
CA LEU A 70 1.31 13.59 13.97
C LEU A 70 0.68 14.94 14.32
N GLY A 71 -0.65 14.98 14.52
CA GLY A 71 -1.39 16.19 14.81
C GLY A 71 -1.12 17.28 13.78
N SER A 72 -0.74 18.48 14.24
CA SER A 72 -0.45 19.63 13.38
C SER A 72 0.79 19.47 12.48
N ARG A 73 1.61 18.43 12.68
CA ARG A 73 2.76 18.16 11.81
C ARG A 73 2.35 17.52 10.48
N LEU A 74 1.16 16.93 10.40
CA LEU A 74 0.61 16.38 9.16
C LEU A 74 0.26 17.53 8.20
N SER A 75 1.03 17.65 7.12
CA SER A 75 0.95 18.76 6.15
C SER A 75 0.21 18.40 4.86
N GLY A 76 0.03 17.11 4.57
CA GLY A 76 -0.63 16.65 3.36
C GLY A 76 -0.67 15.14 3.25
N GLY A 77 -1.49 14.62 2.35
CA GLY A 77 -1.53 13.20 2.11
C GLY A 77 -2.56 12.75 1.08
N CYS A 78 -2.40 11.52 0.61
CA CYS A 78 -3.39 10.86 -0.23
C CYS A 78 -3.36 9.36 0.00
N ILE A 79 -4.52 8.78 0.29
CA ILE A 79 -4.68 7.33 0.42
C ILE A 79 -5.68 6.78 -0.59
N SER A 80 -5.39 5.60 -1.14
CA SER A 80 -6.36 4.81 -1.90
C SER A 80 -6.82 3.57 -1.14
N ILE A 81 -8.13 3.42 -1.04
CA ILE A 81 -8.78 2.33 -0.31
C ILE A 81 -9.86 1.67 -1.18
N PRO A 82 -10.25 0.40 -0.91
CA PRO A 82 -11.28 -0.26 -1.70
C PRO A 82 -12.61 0.51 -1.71
N THR A 83 -13.31 0.51 -2.84
CA THR A 83 -14.69 1.02 -2.92
C THR A 83 -15.59 0.37 -1.87
N GLY A 84 -16.40 1.18 -1.19
CA GLY A 84 -17.31 0.79 -0.11
C GLY A 84 -16.67 0.77 1.28
N THR A 85 -15.41 1.18 1.42
CA THR A 85 -14.73 1.18 2.73
C THR A 85 -15.35 2.20 3.68
N GLY A 86 -15.64 3.42 3.22
CA GLY A 86 -16.24 4.47 4.02
C GLY A 86 -17.65 4.12 4.50
N GLU A 87 -18.48 3.54 3.63
CA GLU A 87 -19.81 3.05 4.00
C GLU A 87 -19.71 1.92 5.03
N ARG A 88 -18.82 0.95 4.79
CA ARG A 88 -18.65 -0.22 5.66
C ARG A 88 -18.27 0.15 7.10
N PHE A 89 -17.47 1.20 7.28
CA PHE A 89 -16.98 1.63 8.59
C PHE A 89 -17.59 2.98 9.04
N ALA A 90 -18.74 3.35 8.49
CA ALA A 90 -19.41 4.59 8.82
C ALA A 90 -19.73 4.67 10.32
N GLY A 91 -19.28 5.75 10.97
CA GLY A 91 -19.47 5.96 12.41
C GLY A 91 -18.44 5.27 13.30
N GLU A 92 -17.52 4.48 12.75
CA GLU A 92 -16.45 3.87 13.52
C GLU A 92 -15.26 4.83 13.68
N ALA A 93 -15.00 5.26 14.91
CA ALA A 93 -13.92 6.21 15.22
C ALA A 93 -12.52 5.68 14.82
N GLU A 94 -12.31 4.38 14.69
CA GLU A 94 -11.03 3.79 14.28
C GLU A 94 -10.75 3.93 12.77
N PHE A 95 -11.78 4.27 11.99
CA PHE A 95 -11.73 4.44 10.54
C PHE A 95 -12.18 5.84 10.10
N THR A 96 -12.29 6.77 11.03
CA THR A 96 -12.72 8.16 10.77
C THR A 96 -11.55 9.11 10.95
N LEU A 97 -11.10 9.74 9.85
CA LEU A 97 -10.15 10.85 9.87
C LEU A 97 -10.81 12.12 10.42
N SER A 98 -10.00 13.06 10.89
CA SER A 98 -10.51 14.35 11.38
C SER A 98 -11.22 15.14 10.26
N PRO A 99 -12.26 15.94 10.57
CA PRO A 99 -12.91 16.78 9.56
C PRO A 99 -11.98 17.80 8.88
N SER A 100 -10.87 18.15 9.55
CA SER A 100 -9.83 19.05 9.05
C SER A 100 -8.59 18.29 8.55
N THR A 101 -8.75 17.01 8.20
CA THR A 101 -7.62 16.19 7.75
C THR A 101 -6.97 16.78 6.51
N ALA A 102 -5.64 16.67 6.43
CA ALA A 102 -4.89 17.00 5.22
C ALA A 102 -4.75 15.79 4.27
N ILE A 103 -5.39 14.66 4.58
CA ILE A 103 -5.30 13.42 3.79
C ILE A 103 -6.52 13.31 2.88
N ASP A 104 -6.26 13.28 1.58
CA ASP A 104 -7.29 12.96 0.59
C ASP A 104 -7.55 11.45 0.54
N VAL A 105 -8.81 11.05 0.65
CA VAL A 105 -9.23 9.64 0.58
C VAL A 105 -9.88 9.37 -0.77
N ILE A 106 -9.32 8.42 -1.52
CA ILE A 106 -9.87 7.98 -2.81
C ILE A 106 -10.31 6.53 -2.70
N GLU A 107 -11.61 6.30 -2.86
CA GLU A 107 -12.18 4.97 -2.95
C GLU A 107 -12.12 4.44 -4.38
N CYS A 108 -11.47 3.30 -4.57
CA CYS A 108 -11.21 2.78 -5.90
C CYS A 108 -10.97 1.26 -5.88
N ALA A 109 -10.50 0.74 -7.01
CA ALA A 109 -10.22 -0.67 -7.24
C ALA A 109 -11.40 -1.60 -6.93
N ARG A 110 -12.57 -1.31 -7.51
CA ARG A 110 -13.75 -2.17 -7.37
C ARG A 110 -13.41 -3.62 -7.76
N ASN A 111 -13.84 -4.57 -6.95
CA ASN A 111 -13.52 -6.01 -7.12
C ASN A 111 -12.01 -6.32 -7.14
N ASN A 112 -11.18 -5.48 -6.49
CA ASN A 112 -9.73 -5.65 -6.41
C ASN A 112 -9.01 -5.61 -7.79
N LEU A 113 -9.57 -4.85 -8.73
CA LEU A 113 -8.97 -4.57 -10.05
C LEU A 113 -8.68 -3.07 -10.17
N PRO A 114 -7.51 -2.66 -10.71
CA PRO A 114 -7.26 -1.23 -10.95
C PRO A 114 -8.32 -0.59 -11.84
N ASP A 115 -8.67 0.65 -11.51
CA ASP A 115 -9.63 1.49 -12.22
C ASP A 115 -9.14 2.94 -12.28
N GLU A 116 -9.94 3.85 -12.83
CA GLU A 116 -9.56 5.27 -12.98
C GLU A 116 -9.30 5.96 -11.62
N GLY A 117 -10.03 5.58 -10.57
CA GLY A 117 -9.77 6.06 -9.21
C GLY A 117 -8.39 5.63 -8.71
N SER A 118 -7.99 4.39 -9.02
CA SER A 118 -6.66 3.85 -8.69
C SER A 118 -5.55 4.59 -9.44
N LEU A 119 -5.80 4.97 -10.70
CA LEU A 119 -4.89 5.79 -11.50
C LEU A 119 -4.75 7.20 -10.95
N MET A 120 -5.87 7.85 -10.62
CA MET A 120 -5.94 9.18 -10.04
C MET A 120 -5.18 9.24 -8.70
N ALA A 121 -5.44 8.28 -7.80
CA ALA A 121 -4.74 8.20 -6.53
C ALA A 121 -3.25 7.99 -6.71
N ALA A 122 -2.84 7.08 -7.61
CA ALA A 122 -1.43 6.83 -7.86
C ALA A 122 -0.70 8.06 -8.46
N LYS A 123 -1.36 8.83 -9.34
CA LYS A 123 -0.84 10.11 -9.84
C LYS A 123 -0.63 11.10 -8.69
N LYS A 124 -1.65 11.28 -7.84
CA LYS A 124 -1.60 12.22 -6.71
C LYS A 124 -0.53 11.82 -5.68
N ILE A 125 -0.44 10.54 -5.34
CA ILE A 125 0.60 9.98 -4.47
C ILE A 125 2.00 10.26 -5.04
N LYS A 126 2.22 10.00 -6.34
CA LYS A 126 3.51 10.30 -6.99
C LYS A 126 3.82 11.81 -6.97
N GLN A 127 2.83 12.65 -7.24
CA GLN A 127 2.99 14.12 -7.21
C GLN A 127 3.36 14.62 -5.81
N ILE A 128 2.71 14.11 -4.76
CA ILE A 128 3.08 14.43 -3.37
C ILE A 128 4.54 14.06 -3.15
N ALA A 129 4.93 12.82 -3.45
CA ALA A 129 6.31 12.35 -3.29
C ALA A 129 7.33 13.26 -4.01
N GLN A 130 7.07 13.65 -5.25
CA GLN A 130 7.94 14.51 -6.06
C GLN A 130 8.03 15.96 -5.56
N SER A 131 7.00 16.43 -4.85
CA SER A 131 6.96 17.79 -4.29
C SER A 131 7.73 17.96 -2.98
N LEU A 132 8.15 16.84 -2.37
CA LEU A 132 8.77 16.86 -1.05
C LEU A 132 10.19 17.43 -1.11
N THR A 133 10.58 18.06 -0.01
CA THR A 133 11.90 18.66 0.16
C THR A 133 12.61 18.07 1.38
N SER A 134 13.83 18.53 1.64
CA SER A 134 14.58 18.14 2.84
C SER A 134 13.92 18.56 4.16
N ASP A 135 12.81 19.29 4.12
CA ASP A 135 12.00 19.66 5.29
C ASP A 135 10.82 18.71 5.52
N ASP A 136 10.62 17.73 4.64
CA ASP A 136 9.47 16.85 4.65
C ASP A 136 9.87 15.39 4.92
N VAL A 137 9.06 14.69 5.70
CA VAL A 137 9.11 13.25 5.93
C VAL A 137 7.92 12.61 5.24
N LEU A 138 8.16 11.57 4.43
CA LEU A 138 7.11 10.78 3.80
C LEU A 138 6.82 9.51 4.60
N CYS A 139 5.59 9.35 5.05
CA CYS A 139 5.06 8.12 5.63
C CYS A 139 4.24 7.37 4.56
N VAL A 140 4.69 6.18 4.18
CA VAL A 140 4.02 5.31 3.19
C VAL A 140 3.31 4.17 3.92
N LEU A 141 1.99 4.12 3.83
CA LEU A 141 1.15 3.09 4.44
C LEU A 141 0.79 2.01 3.41
N VAL A 142 1.17 0.76 3.68
CA VAL A 142 0.96 -0.36 2.77
C VAL A 142 0.23 -1.48 3.46
N SER A 143 -0.79 -2.03 2.81
CA SER A 143 -1.41 -3.28 3.23
C SER A 143 -1.82 -4.14 2.03
N GLY A 144 -2.41 -5.30 2.30
CA GLY A 144 -3.03 -6.16 1.28
C GLY A 144 -3.95 -5.40 0.32
N GLY A 145 -3.94 -5.80 -0.96
CA GLY A 145 -4.67 -5.14 -2.06
C GLY A 145 -3.93 -3.99 -2.75
N GLY A 146 -2.75 -3.58 -2.26
CA GLY A 146 -2.00 -2.44 -2.77
C GLY A 146 -1.68 -2.49 -4.28
N SER A 147 -1.50 -3.68 -4.87
CA SER A 147 -1.23 -3.82 -6.31
C SER A 147 -2.34 -3.24 -7.20
N ALA A 148 -3.60 -3.35 -6.76
CA ALA A 148 -4.76 -2.81 -7.45
C ALA A 148 -4.97 -1.32 -7.14
N LEU A 149 -4.80 -0.94 -5.87
CA LEU A 149 -5.04 0.41 -5.35
C LEU A 149 -3.96 1.44 -5.71
N LEU A 150 -2.74 0.99 -6.05
CA LEU A 150 -1.65 1.85 -6.52
C LEU A 150 -1.23 1.45 -7.93
N CYS A 151 -1.95 1.95 -8.95
CA CYS A 151 -1.68 1.63 -10.34
C CYS A 151 -1.36 2.88 -11.17
N LEU A 152 -0.07 3.14 -11.41
CA LEU A 152 0.37 4.15 -12.37
C LEU A 152 1.17 3.46 -13.50
N PRO A 153 0.60 3.32 -14.71
CA PRO A 153 1.34 2.93 -15.90
C PRO A 153 2.46 3.92 -16.24
N LYS A 154 3.46 3.49 -17.02
CA LYS A 154 4.41 4.41 -17.67
C LYS A 154 3.68 5.33 -18.65
N GLU A 155 4.21 6.53 -18.86
CA GLU A 155 3.54 7.61 -19.62
C GLU A 155 3.05 7.19 -21.00
N SER A 156 3.81 6.34 -21.70
CA SER A 156 3.46 5.83 -23.03
C SER A 156 2.43 4.70 -23.04
N ILE A 157 1.84 4.34 -21.90
CA ILE A 157 0.98 3.17 -21.72
C ILE A 157 -0.31 3.61 -21.04
N THR A 158 -1.45 3.33 -21.66
CA THR A 158 -2.77 3.56 -21.05
C THR A 158 -3.05 2.55 -19.94
N LEU A 159 -3.98 2.88 -19.04
CA LEU A 159 -4.45 1.94 -18.02
C LEU A 159 -5.03 0.67 -18.67
N GLU A 160 -5.82 0.82 -19.73
CA GLU A 160 -6.46 -0.28 -20.43
C GLU A 160 -5.44 -1.23 -21.07
N GLU A 161 -4.45 -0.70 -21.80
CA GLU A 161 -3.39 -1.53 -22.40
C GLU A 161 -2.62 -2.33 -21.34
N LYS A 162 -2.31 -1.70 -20.19
CA LYS A 162 -1.66 -2.38 -19.07
C LYS A 162 -2.54 -3.50 -18.52
N LEU A 163 -3.83 -3.25 -18.29
CA LEU A 163 -4.76 -4.24 -17.77
C LEU A 163 -4.95 -5.40 -18.75
N GLN A 164 -5.10 -5.12 -20.04
CA GLN A 164 -5.23 -6.11 -21.09
C GLN A 164 -3.98 -7.01 -21.17
N LEU A 165 -2.78 -6.43 -21.17
CA LEU A 165 -1.54 -7.20 -21.22
C LEU A 165 -1.38 -8.12 -20.00
N ILE A 166 -1.63 -7.60 -18.80
CA ILE A 166 -1.56 -8.40 -17.56
C ILE A 166 -2.63 -9.51 -17.55
N LYS A 167 -3.82 -9.25 -18.08
CA LYS A 167 -4.88 -10.26 -18.21
C LYS A 167 -4.49 -11.36 -19.21
N SER A 168 -3.94 -11.00 -20.36
CA SER A 168 -3.44 -11.95 -21.36
C SER A 168 -2.35 -12.84 -20.77
N LEU A 169 -1.39 -12.25 -20.06
CA LEU A 169 -0.30 -12.96 -19.41
C LEU A 169 -0.81 -13.94 -18.32
N ALA A 170 -1.79 -13.50 -17.51
CA ALA A 170 -2.42 -14.36 -16.51
C ALA A 170 -3.22 -15.52 -17.16
N THR A 171 -3.95 -15.23 -18.24
CA THR A 171 -4.74 -16.23 -18.99
C THR A 171 -3.83 -17.28 -19.64
N ALA A 172 -2.62 -16.88 -20.04
CA ALA A 172 -1.61 -17.77 -20.59
C ALA A 172 -0.90 -18.64 -19.53
N GLY A 173 -1.27 -18.51 -18.24
CA GLY A 173 -0.72 -19.34 -17.16
C GLY A 173 0.61 -18.83 -16.59
N ALA A 174 0.89 -17.53 -16.68
CA ALA A 174 2.04 -16.94 -16.00
C ALA A 174 1.95 -17.06 -14.48
N SER A 175 3.09 -17.37 -13.86
CA SER A 175 3.21 -17.39 -12.40
C SER A 175 3.05 -16.00 -11.80
N ILE A 176 2.77 -15.93 -10.49
CA ILE A 176 2.64 -14.65 -9.79
C ILE A 176 3.91 -13.81 -9.85
N ASP A 177 5.08 -14.45 -9.81
CA ASP A 177 6.37 -13.78 -9.91
C ASP A 177 6.58 -13.16 -11.29
N GLU A 178 6.23 -13.90 -12.35
CA GLU A 178 6.30 -13.40 -13.73
C GLU A 178 5.36 -12.22 -13.96
N LEU A 179 4.13 -12.31 -13.45
CA LEU A 179 3.18 -11.19 -13.46
C LEU A 179 3.76 -9.97 -12.73
N ASN A 180 4.41 -10.17 -11.59
CA ASN A 180 4.99 -9.07 -10.82
C ASN A 180 6.17 -8.40 -11.55
N TYR A 181 7.05 -9.15 -12.21
CA TYR A 181 8.13 -8.58 -13.02
C TYR A 181 7.57 -7.66 -14.12
N VAL A 182 6.57 -8.12 -14.86
CA VAL A 182 5.95 -7.33 -15.93
C VAL A 182 5.20 -6.13 -15.33
N ARG A 183 4.45 -6.30 -14.23
CA ARG A 183 3.76 -5.20 -13.54
C ARG A 183 4.70 -4.10 -13.07
N ILE A 184 5.89 -4.45 -12.56
CA ILE A 184 6.90 -3.49 -12.13
C ILE A 184 7.49 -2.77 -13.34
N ALA A 185 7.87 -3.51 -14.39
CA ALA A 185 8.47 -2.92 -15.60
C ALA A 185 7.56 -1.89 -16.29
N LEU A 186 6.24 -2.06 -16.17
CA LEU A 186 5.21 -1.18 -16.73
C LEU A 186 4.68 -0.13 -15.75
N SER A 187 5.38 0.17 -14.64
CA SER A 187 4.88 1.09 -13.61
C SER A 187 5.84 2.21 -13.25
N GLU A 188 5.25 3.37 -12.96
CA GLU A 188 5.93 4.58 -12.47
C GLU A 188 6.07 4.65 -10.94
N VAL A 189 5.49 3.69 -10.20
CA VAL A 189 5.41 3.73 -8.73
C VAL A 189 5.81 2.43 -8.05
N LYS A 190 5.80 1.30 -8.77
CA LYS A 190 6.20 -0.03 -8.23
C LYS A 190 7.71 -0.24 -8.33
N GLY A 191 8.24 -1.24 -7.63
CA GLY A 191 9.67 -1.61 -7.68
C GLY A 191 10.62 -0.49 -7.26
N GLY A 192 10.30 0.20 -6.17
CA GLY A 192 11.10 1.28 -5.60
C GLY A 192 10.86 2.65 -6.23
N GLN A 193 10.08 2.75 -7.31
CA GLN A 193 9.88 4.02 -8.01
C GLN A 193 9.16 5.07 -7.18
N LEU A 194 8.30 4.70 -6.23
CA LEU A 194 7.72 5.67 -5.30
C LEU A 194 8.77 6.23 -4.32
N ALA A 195 9.71 5.40 -3.85
CA ALA A 195 10.82 5.88 -3.03
C ALA A 195 11.76 6.80 -3.83
N LEU A 196 12.03 6.46 -5.09
CA LEU A 196 12.83 7.32 -5.98
C LEU A 196 12.11 8.65 -6.28
N ALA A 197 10.79 8.62 -6.46
CA ALA A 197 10.01 9.84 -6.63
C ALA A 197 10.09 10.77 -5.40
N ALA A 198 10.39 10.24 -4.21
CA ALA A 198 10.58 10.98 -2.97
C ALA A 198 12.07 11.22 -2.64
N GLU A 199 12.98 11.19 -3.61
CA GLU A 199 14.43 11.30 -3.37
C GLU A 199 14.87 12.60 -2.67
N HIS A 200 14.08 13.66 -2.80
CA HIS A 200 14.33 14.95 -2.16
C HIS A 200 13.76 15.06 -0.75
N ALA A 201 12.91 14.13 -0.31
CA ALA A 201 12.41 14.09 1.05
C ALA A 201 13.55 13.85 2.05
N TYR A 202 13.45 14.40 3.25
CA TYR A 202 14.40 14.11 4.33
C TYR A 202 14.49 12.61 4.63
N ARG A 203 13.32 11.96 4.67
CA ARG A 203 13.22 10.53 4.98
C ARG A 203 11.91 9.94 4.47
N VAL A 204 11.97 8.67 4.07
CA VAL A 204 10.80 7.86 3.73
C VAL A 204 10.68 6.72 4.75
N TYR A 205 9.52 6.61 5.41
CA TYR A 205 9.18 5.53 6.32
C TYR A 205 8.03 4.71 5.75
N SER A 206 8.22 3.40 5.58
CA SER A 206 7.15 2.50 5.11
C SER A 206 6.60 1.69 6.28
N TYR A 207 5.29 1.80 6.50
CA TYR A 207 4.54 1.00 7.48
C TYR A 207 3.75 -0.04 6.71
N VAL A 208 4.09 -1.32 6.90
CA VAL A 208 3.58 -2.41 6.06
C VAL A 208 2.86 -3.43 6.92
N ILE A 209 1.58 -3.69 6.60
CA ILE A 209 0.83 -4.85 7.10
C ILE A 209 0.85 -5.92 6.00
N SER A 210 1.57 -7.00 6.26
CA SER A 210 1.74 -8.11 5.31
C SER A 210 0.56 -9.08 5.39
N ASP A 211 0.02 -9.45 4.23
CA ASP A 211 -0.89 -10.59 4.04
C ASP A 211 -0.21 -11.76 3.30
N ILE A 212 1.12 -11.74 3.20
CA ILE A 212 1.94 -12.74 2.51
C ILE A 212 2.82 -13.46 3.53
N VAL A 213 2.78 -14.80 3.52
CA VAL A 213 3.61 -15.63 4.40
C VAL A 213 5.10 -15.33 4.19
N GLY A 214 5.82 -15.08 5.28
CA GLY A 214 7.25 -14.78 5.26
C GLY A 214 7.61 -13.30 5.04
N ASP A 215 6.60 -12.42 4.94
CA ASP A 215 6.74 -10.96 4.86
C ASP A 215 7.74 -10.43 3.82
N PRO A 216 7.69 -10.93 2.56
CA PRO A 216 8.60 -10.46 1.52
C PRO A 216 8.23 -9.04 1.07
N VAL A 217 8.78 -8.01 1.74
CA VAL A 217 8.44 -6.59 1.53
C VAL A 217 8.57 -6.15 0.06
N ALA A 218 9.52 -6.73 -0.68
CA ALA A 218 9.69 -6.48 -2.12
C ALA A 218 8.50 -6.94 -2.99
N LEU A 219 7.72 -7.92 -2.52
CA LEU A 219 6.55 -8.46 -3.22
C LEU A 219 5.25 -7.79 -2.76
N ILE A 220 5.18 -7.33 -1.51
CA ILE A 220 3.99 -6.65 -0.97
C ILE A 220 3.73 -5.38 -1.79
N ALA A 221 2.54 -5.32 -2.40
CA ALA A 221 2.16 -4.26 -3.34
C ALA A 221 3.15 -4.03 -4.50
N SER A 222 3.96 -5.05 -4.85
CA SER A 222 5.07 -4.95 -5.81
C SER A 222 6.17 -3.97 -5.39
N GLY A 223 6.41 -3.84 -4.08
CA GLY A 223 7.58 -3.17 -3.50
C GLY A 223 7.79 -1.71 -3.93
N PRO A 224 6.78 -0.82 -3.85
CA PRO A 224 6.89 0.57 -4.33
C PRO A 224 7.98 1.39 -3.62
N THR A 225 8.34 1.01 -2.39
CA THR A 225 9.40 1.66 -1.60
C THR A 225 10.66 0.79 -1.45
N VAL A 226 10.71 -0.36 -2.11
CA VAL A 226 11.86 -1.27 -2.08
C VAL A 226 12.62 -1.13 -3.39
N VAL A 227 13.69 -0.33 -3.35
CA VAL A 227 14.59 -0.17 -4.49
C VAL A 227 15.36 -1.47 -4.70
N GLN A 228 15.04 -2.20 -5.77
CA GLN A 228 15.77 -3.41 -6.13
C GLN A 228 17.09 -3.02 -6.81
N LYS A 229 18.21 -3.59 -6.36
CA LYS A 229 19.52 -3.42 -6.99
C LYS A 229 19.62 -4.37 -8.20
N GLY A 230 19.58 -3.84 -9.42
CA GLY A 230 19.92 -4.59 -10.64
C GLY A 230 19.23 -4.12 -11.92
N VAL A 231 19.97 -4.11 -13.03
CA VAL A 231 19.57 -3.71 -14.40
C VAL A 231 18.56 -4.70 -15.04
N ALA A 232 18.12 -5.74 -14.33
CA ALA A 232 17.48 -6.91 -14.91
C ALA A 232 15.95 -6.85 -15.07
N VAL A 233 15.24 -5.86 -14.49
CA VAL A 233 13.75 -5.91 -14.48
C VAL A 233 13.15 -5.78 -15.88
N ASN A 234 13.65 -4.86 -16.71
CA ASN A 234 13.14 -4.70 -18.08
C ASN A 234 13.51 -5.88 -18.98
N GLY A 235 14.74 -6.40 -18.86
CA GLY A 235 15.18 -7.59 -19.59
C GLY A 235 14.33 -8.81 -19.24
N LYS A 236 14.09 -9.04 -17.94
CA LYS A 236 13.25 -10.13 -17.45
C LYS A 236 11.81 -10.01 -17.92
N ALA A 237 11.23 -8.80 -17.88
CA ALA A 237 9.88 -8.58 -18.37
C ALA A 237 9.75 -8.91 -19.86
N LYS A 238 10.75 -8.54 -20.68
CA LYS A 238 10.80 -8.92 -22.09
C LYS A 238 10.87 -10.43 -22.28
N GLU A 239 11.79 -11.12 -21.60
CA GLU A 239 11.92 -12.59 -21.64
C GLU A 239 10.59 -13.29 -21.31
N ILE A 240 9.89 -12.79 -20.28
CA ILE A 240 8.58 -13.31 -19.87
C ILE A 240 7.55 -13.09 -20.97
N LEU A 241 7.48 -11.89 -21.54
CA LEU A 241 6.53 -11.60 -22.62
C LEU A 241 6.82 -12.45 -23.87
N GLU A 242 8.10 -12.68 -24.21
CA GLU A 242 8.51 -13.58 -25.30
C GLU A 242 8.10 -15.04 -25.01
N LYS A 243 8.31 -15.53 -23.78
CA LYS A 243 7.91 -16.88 -23.35
C LYS A 243 6.43 -17.17 -23.60
N TYR A 244 5.57 -16.17 -23.42
CA TYR A 244 4.11 -16.31 -23.59
C TYR A 244 3.61 -15.81 -24.96
N GLY A 245 4.50 -15.48 -25.91
CA GLY A 245 4.11 -15.00 -27.24
C GLY A 245 3.42 -13.64 -27.24
N LEU A 246 3.62 -12.84 -26.19
CA LEU A 246 3.06 -11.49 -26.01
C LEU A 246 4.07 -10.38 -26.32
N TRP A 247 5.25 -10.74 -26.81
CA TRP A 247 6.25 -9.81 -27.30
C TRP A 247 6.35 -9.90 -28.82
N THR A 248 6.11 -8.78 -29.50
CA THR A 248 6.31 -8.67 -30.95
C THR A 248 7.46 -7.71 -31.22
N MET A 249 8.42 -8.12 -32.05
CA MET A 249 9.43 -7.19 -32.56
C MET A 249 8.76 -6.31 -33.61
N ARG A 250 8.73 -5.00 -33.36
CA ARG A 250 8.51 -4.01 -34.40
C ARG A 250 9.86 -3.53 -34.92
#